data_AF-A0A3A8N4P2-F1
#
_entry.id   AF-A0A3A8N4P2-F1
#
_cell.length_a   1.000
_cell.length_b   1.000
_cell.length_c   1.000
_cell.angle_alpha   90.00
_cell.angle_beta   90.00
_cell.angle_gamma   90.00
#
_symmetry.space_group_name_H-M   'P 1'
#
loop_
_entity.id
_entity.type
_entity.pdbx_description
1 polymer ?
#
loop_
_entity_poly.entity_id
_entity_poly.type
_entity_poly.pdbx_seq_one_letter_code
_entity_poly.pdbx_strand_id
1 'polypeptide(L)'
;MSPAPGLGPQLAAGLTTDGGTTVLVTSSSYFHTAGGITSVPNTLSASQLEILVPNGSSFTHLNASAAPDGGWLFTGVPPGLYYLRSGASYTVTDAREVELDWHEMGRADTVFSPETTSPLDIHVTNLAPWMPYQASTEPGSSLQLASGQVNLATLLTLYEDVPAGQTSLVTNQAELWNTTGGTPIFEAAKGDRLYVNQLSQLDAGTLPDGGALAYSTVVRSVEMPAFDYTPDGMTPLPVTGALQPVPQTAFTLDWRLSAYPGHASAVHPTATPYAPTFYVYPSAYGLSHGWAVSYT
;
A
#
# COMPACT_ATOMS: atom_id res chain seq x y z
N MET A 1 19.32 -7.14 -22.88
CA MET A 1 19.16 -6.60 -21.51
C MET A 1 19.39 -5.10 -21.60
N SER A 2 18.31 -4.32 -21.62
CA SER A 2 18.39 -2.86 -21.55
C SER A 2 18.61 -2.43 -20.10
N PRO A 3 19.35 -1.35 -19.82
CA PRO A 3 19.50 -0.83 -18.47
C PRO A 3 18.13 -0.36 -17.93
N ALA A 4 17.90 -0.59 -16.65
CA ALA A 4 16.75 -0.05 -15.93
C ALA A 4 16.74 1.50 -16.05
N PRO A 5 15.57 2.15 -16.21
CA PRO A 5 15.46 3.60 -16.12
C PRO A 5 15.93 4.08 -14.74
N GLY A 6 16.65 5.20 -14.69
CA GLY A 6 17.29 5.71 -13.50
C GLY A 6 16.30 6.00 -12.35
N LEU A 7 16.64 5.47 -11.18
CA LEU A 7 16.10 5.88 -9.89
C LEU A 7 16.53 7.33 -9.63
N GLY A 8 15.56 8.23 -9.46
CA GLY A 8 15.74 9.56 -8.87
C GLY A 8 16.68 10.55 -9.60
N PRO A 9 16.65 11.84 -9.21
CA PRO A 9 17.71 12.76 -9.56
C PRO A 9 19.04 12.27 -8.97
N GLN A 10 20.10 12.32 -9.78
CA GLN A 10 21.46 12.02 -9.35
C GLN A 10 21.82 12.95 -8.17
N LEU A 11 22.14 12.38 -6.99
CA LEU A 11 22.49 13.14 -5.79
C LEU A 11 23.63 14.13 -6.10
N ALA A 12 23.51 15.35 -5.55
CA ALA A 12 24.40 16.46 -5.88
C ALA A 12 25.86 16.15 -5.50
N ALA A 13 26.75 16.24 -6.49
CA ALA A 13 28.19 16.13 -6.29
C ALA A 13 28.69 17.38 -5.54
N GLY A 14 28.90 17.26 -4.22
CA GLY A 14 29.39 18.39 -3.43
C GLY A 14 29.62 18.15 -1.94
N LEU A 15 29.09 17.08 -1.35
CA LEU A 15 29.36 16.77 0.06
C LEU A 15 30.77 16.15 0.18
N THR A 16 31.73 16.95 0.64
CA THR A 16 33.04 16.46 1.05
C THR A 16 32.86 15.48 2.20
N THR A 17 33.08 14.20 1.93
CA THR A 17 33.05 13.11 2.91
C THR A 17 34.17 13.30 3.92
N ASP A 18 33.87 13.94 5.04
CA ASP A 18 34.72 13.92 6.24
C ASP A 18 34.72 12.49 6.81
N GLY A 19 35.58 11.63 6.25
CA GLY A 19 36.01 10.37 6.85
C GLY A 19 34.91 9.40 7.29
N GLY A 20 33.77 9.33 6.58
CA GLY A 20 32.76 8.27 6.75
C GLY A 20 31.96 8.30 8.06
N THR A 21 31.95 9.43 8.78
CA THR A 21 31.18 9.60 10.03
C THR A 21 29.86 10.36 9.87
N THR A 22 29.54 10.73 8.64
CA THR A 22 28.31 11.43 8.30
C THR A 22 27.32 10.49 7.65
N VAL A 23 26.04 10.63 7.99
CA VAL A 23 24.94 9.97 7.30
C VAL A 23 23.99 11.04 6.77
N LEU A 24 23.74 11.02 5.47
CA LEU A 24 22.71 11.81 4.81
C LEU A 24 21.45 10.96 4.66
N VAL A 25 20.31 11.51 5.08
CA VAL A 25 19.00 10.91 4.88
C VAL A 25 18.16 11.85 4.03
N THR A 26 17.54 11.34 2.98
CA THR A 26 16.58 12.06 2.15
C THR A 26 15.23 11.35 2.21
N SER A 27 14.15 12.08 1.90
CA SER A 27 12.81 11.50 1.83
C SER A 27 11.92 12.35 0.94
N SER A 28 11.30 11.70 -0.04
CA SER A 28 10.29 12.27 -0.92
C SER A 28 9.07 11.37 -0.98
N SER A 29 7.88 11.96 -1.09
CA SER A 29 6.66 11.24 -1.43
C SER A 29 6.41 11.33 -2.93
N TYR A 30 6.20 10.18 -3.57
CA TYR A 30 5.86 10.09 -4.99
C TYR A 30 4.42 9.64 -5.13
N PHE A 31 3.62 10.49 -5.75
CA PHE A 31 2.20 10.31 -5.98
C PHE A 31 1.97 9.84 -7.43
N HIS A 32 1.46 8.63 -7.58
CA HIS A 32 1.27 7.96 -8.87
C HIS A 32 -0.20 8.05 -9.29
N THR A 33 -0.49 8.76 -10.37
CA THR A 33 -1.82 8.80 -10.99
C THR A 33 -1.81 8.11 -12.35
N ALA A 34 -2.88 8.17 -13.14
CA ALA A 34 -2.77 7.81 -14.56
C ALA A 34 -2.05 8.91 -15.40
N GLY A 35 -2.03 10.15 -14.90
CA GLY A 35 -1.53 11.33 -15.63
C GLY A 35 -0.05 11.64 -15.43
N GLY A 36 0.56 11.17 -14.34
CA GLY A 36 2.00 11.23 -14.10
C GLY A 36 2.37 10.83 -12.68
N ILE A 37 3.67 10.96 -12.40
CA ILE A 37 4.24 10.89 -11.06
C ILE A 37 4.50 12.31 -10.58
N THR A 38 4.00 12.67 -9.40
CA THR A 38 4.31 13.94 -8.74
C THR A 38 5.20 13.65 -7.52
N SER A 39 6.35 14.32 -7.43
CA SER A 39 7.24 14.21 -6.28
C SER A 39 7.04 15.41 -5.35
N VAL A 40 6.85 15.14 -4.06
CA VAL A 40 6.75 16.14 -3.01
C VAL A 40 7.83 15.83 -1.97
N PRO A 41 8.80 16.74 -1.75
CA PRO A 41 9.79 16.56 -0.69
C PRO A 41 9.09 16.42 0.66
N ASN A 42 9.44 15.38 1.43
CA ASN A 42 8.86 15.20 2.74
C ASN A 42 9.51 16.19 3.72
N THR A 43 8.73 17.16 4.17
CA THR A 43 9.13 18.02 5.29
C THR A 43 8.84 17.31 6.61
N LEU A 44 9.52 16.19 6.89
CA LEU A 44 9.49 15.62 8.22
C LEU A 44 10.16 16.63 9.16
N SER A 45 9.49 17.03 10.24
CA SER A 45 10.14 17.81 11.28
C SER A 45 11.38 17.03 11.75
N ALA A 46 12.56 17.67 11.82
CA ALA A 46 13.81 17.01 12.20
C ALA A 46 13.73 16.25 13.55
N SER A 47 12.74 16.56 14.39
CA SER A 47 12.43 15.84 15.63
C SER A 47 11.94 14.40 15.45
N GLN A 48 11.71 13.91 14.24
CA GLN A 48 11.20 12.55 13.99
C GLN A 48 12.27 11.54 13.59
N LEU A 49 13.48 11.97 13.21
CA LEU A 49 14.58 11.10 12.79
C LEU A 49 15.72 11.06 13.81
N GLU A 50 16.17 9.86 14.11
CA GLU A 50 17.21 9.60 15.10
C GLU A 50 18.09 8.42 14.66
N ILE A 51 19.40 8.52 14.82
CA ILE A 51 20.30 7.37 14.67
C ILE A 51 20.63 6.83 16.06
N LEU A 52 20.43 5.53 16.24
CA LEU A 52 20.83 4.79 17.44
C LEU A 52 22.03 3.92 17.13
N VAL A 53 23.13 4.17 17.83
CA VAL A 53 24.36 3.40 17.71
C VAL A 53 24.49 2.49 18.94
N PRO A 54 24.52 1.15 18.77
CA PRO A 54 24.74 0.23 19.87
C PRO A 54 26.07 0.53 20.60
N ASN A 55 26.00 0.65 21.93
CA ASN A 55 27.15 0.78 22.81
C ASN A 55 26.99 -0.18 24.01
N GLY A 56 27.37 -1.45 23.78
CA GLY A 56 27.17 -2.52 24.75
C GLY A 56 25.68 -2.81 24.97
N SER A 57 25.19 -2.57 26.19
CA SER A 57 23.78 -2.78 26.56
C SER A 57 22.90 -1.53 26.41
N SER A 58 23.40 -0.48 25.75
CA SER A 58 22.73 0.81 25.59
C SER A 58 22.84 1.32 24.15
N PHE A 59 22.18 2.44 23.86
CA PHE A 59 22.30 3.12 22.58
C PHE A 59 22.83 4.54 22.79
N THR A 60 23.70 4.98 21.89
CA THR A 60 24.02 6.40 21.72
C THR A 60 23.06 6.99 20.70
N HIS A 61 22.42 8.09 21.07
CA HIS A 61 21.39 8.74 20.27
C HIS A 61 22.01 9.93 19.53
N LEU A 62 21.88 9.95 18.21
CA LEU A 62 22.36 11.01 17.33
C LEU A 62 21.15 11.68 16.67
N ASN A 63 21.04 13.00 16.83
CA ASN A 63 19.96 13.78 16.24
C ASN A 63 20.36 14.31 14.86
N ALA A 64 19.37 14.41 13.99
CA ALA A 64 19.53 15.04 12.69
C ALA A 64 19.73 16.55 12.80
N SER A 65 20.53 17.09 11.88
CA SER A 65 20.55 18.51 11.51
C SER A 65 20.01 18.68 10.09
N ALA A 66 19.53 19.87 9.73
CA ALA A 66 19.11 20.13 8.35
C ALA A 66 20.33 20.10 7.41
N ALA A 67 20.24 19.35 6.32
CA ALA A 67 21.28 19.35 5.28
C ALA A 67 21.12 20.58 4.36
N PRO A 68 22.21 21.15 3.81
CA PRO A 68 22.16 22.33 2.95
C PRO A 68 21.31 22.16 1.68
N ASP A 69 21.31 20.95 1.11
CA ASP A 69 20.62 20.62 -0.14
C ASP A 69 19.25 19.94 0.09
N GLY A 70 18.75 19.99 1.33
CA GLY A 70 17.55 19.27 1.76
C GLY A 70 17.85 17.90 2.37
N GLY A 71 16.92 17.41 3.19
CA GLY A 71 17.10 16.19 3.98
C GLY A 71 17.78 16.43 5.34
N TRP A 72 18.36 15.37 5.89
CA TRP A 72 18.88 15.31 7.25
C TRP A 72 20.31 14.81 7.28
N LEU A 73 21.18 15.57 7.94
CA LEU A 73 22.57 15.23 8.14
C LEU A 73 22.80 14.83 9.60
N PHE A 74 23.29 13.61 9.79
CA PHE A 74 23.83 13.13 11.05
C PHE A 74 25.35 13.19 10.98
N THR A 75 25.97 13.61 12.09
CA THR A 75 27.43 13.65 12.23
C THR A 75 27.86 12.79 13.42
N GLY A 76 29.10 12.30 13.40
CA GLY A 76 29.61 11.45 14.48
C GLY A 76 29.08 10.02 14.50
N VAL A 77 28.52 9.53 13.39
CA VAL A 77 28.07 8.15 13.23
C VAL A 77 29.29 7.24 13.04
N PRO A 78 29.63 6.32 13.96
CA PRO A 78 30.81 5.48 13.81
C PRO A 78 30.66 4.49 12.64
N PRO A 79 31.76 3.96 12.09
CA PRO A 79 31.71 2.87 11.12
C PRO A 79 30.94 1.65 11.65
N GLY A 80 30.12 1.03 10.80
CA GLY A 80 29.33 -0.16 11.12
C GLY A 80 27.82 0.07 11.12
N LEU A 81 27.09 -0.97 11.54
CA LEU A 81 25.63 -0.96 11.60
C LEU A 81 25.12 0.02 12.66
N TYR A 82 24.08 0.75 12.30
CA TYR A 82 23.31 1.59 13.20
C TYR A 82 21.81 1.37 12.94
N TYR A 83 20.96 1.86 13.84
CA TYR A 83 19.52 1.87 13.65
C TYR A 83 19.11 3.28 13.27
N LEU A 84 18.49 3.45 12.10
CA LEU A 84 17.78 4.67 11.75
C LEU A 84 16.34 4.54 12.22
N ARG A 85 15.93 5.42 13.13
CA ARG A 85 14.58 5.49 13.66
C ARG A 85 13.81 6.60 12.96
N SER A 86 12.61 6.28 12.47
CA SER A 86 11.62 7.23 11.96
C SER A 86 10.28 6.96 12.62
N GLY A 87 9.91 7.80 13.61
CA GLY A 87 8.76 7.55 14.47
C GLY A 87 8.89 6.24 15.27
N ALA A 88 8.07 5.25 14.91
CA ALA A 88 8.09 3.90 15.51
C ALA A 88 8.86 2.86 14.67
N SER A 89 9.26 3.23 13.44
CA SER A 89 9.96 2.34 12.51
C SER A 89 11.47 2.40 12.73
N TYR A 90 12.14 1.25 12.59
CA TYR A 90 13.59 1.11 12.71
C TYR A 90 14.16 0.41 11.48
N THR A 91 15.18 1.01 10.87
CA THR A 91 15.95 0.43 9.77
C THR A 91 17.38 0.16 10.25
N VAL A 92 17.84 -1.09 10.16
CA VAL A 92 19.23 -1.44 10.47
C VAL A 92 20.06 -1.39 9.20
N THR A 93 21.08 -0.54 9.16
CA THR A 93 21.92 -0.33 7.97
C THR A 93 23.29 0.20 8.35
N ASP A 94 24.27 0.08 7.46
CA ASP A 94 25.57 0.76 7.51
C ASP A 94 25.73 1.82 6.41
N ALA A 95 24.71 1.99 5.56
CA ALA A 95 24.69 2.96 4.48
C ALA A 95 24.90 4.39 5.01
N ARG A 96 25.59 5.23 4.22
CA ARG A 96 25.83 6.64 4.55
C ARG A 96 24.90 7.61 3.81
N GLU A 97 24.20 7.10 2.82
CA GLU A 97 23.13 7.78 2.11
C GLU A 97 21.92 6.87 2.21
N VAL A 98 20.85 7.36 2.84
CA VAL A 98 19.63 6.59 3.08
C VAL A 98 18.46 7.35 2.48
N GLU A 99 17.78 6.72 1.54
CA GLU A 99 16.56 7.23 0.95
C GLU A 99 15.36 6.61 1.67
N LEU A 100 14.57 7.43 2.34
CA LEU A 100 13.31 7.06 2.99
C LEU A 100 12.12 7.51 2.13
N ASP A 101 12.24 7.28 0.83
CA ASP A 101 11.22 7.65 -0.14
C ASP A 101 9.95 6.82 0.08
N TRP A 102 8.80 7.45 -0.13
CA TRP A 102 7.48 6.85 -0.01
C TRP A 102 6.76 6.93 -1.34
N HIS A 103 6.07 5.86 -1.74
CA HIS A 103 5.30 5.82 -2.98
C HIS A 103 3.84 5.54 -2.67
N GLU A 104 2.98 6.43 -3.12
CA GLU A 104 1.54 6.40 -2.89
C GLU A 104 0.78 6.50 -4.21
N MET A 105 -0.36 5.83 -4.31
CA MET A 105 -1.28 6.03 -5.44
C MET A 105 -2.06 7.33 -5.26
N GLY A 106 -2.56 7.93 -6.33
CA GLY A 106 -3.40 9.12 -6.26
C GLY A 106 -2.65 10.45 -6.40
N ARG A 107 -3.39 11.54 -6.22
CA ARG A 107 -2.91 12.92 -6.39
C ARG A 107 -2.25 13.42 -5.11
N ALA A 108 -1.19 14.22 -5.26
CA ALA A 108 -0.48 14.85 -4.14
C ALA A 108 -1.35 15.85 -3.34
N ASP A 109 -2.38 16.40 -3.97
CA ASP A 109 -3.32 17.36 -3.38
C ASP A 109 -4.66 16.72 -2.99
N THR A 110 -4.69 15.39 -2.78
CA THR A 110 -5.87 14.69 -2.26
C THR A 110 -6.19 15.19 -0.86
N VAL A 111 -7.45 15.57 -0.63
CA VAL A 111 -7.95 15.96 0.70
C VAL A 111 -8.70 14.78 1.29
N PHE A 112 -8.47 14.50 2.57
CA PHE A 112 -9.13 13.42 3.30
C PHE A 112 -10.12 14.00 4.32
N SER A 113 -11.32 13.42 4.36
CA SER A 113 -12.28 13.63 5.45
C SER A 113 -11.77 12.90 6.70
N PRO A 114 -12.01 13.41 7.93
CA PRO A 114 -11.67 12.68 9.15
C PRO A 114 -12.48 11.38 9.32
N GLU A 115 -13.56 11.21 8.56
CA GLU A 115 -14.40 10.01 8.60
C GLU A 115 -13.66 8.80 8.03
N THR A 116 -13.57 7.75 8.82
CA THR A 116 -12.95 6.47 8.44
C THR A 116 -13.97 5.48 7.86
N THR A 117 -15.25 5.83 7.92
CA THR A 117 -16.34 5.01 7.39
C THR A 117 -17.29 5.83 6.53
N SER A 118 -17.98 5.15 5.62
CA SER A 118 -18.99 5.75 4.78
C SER A 118 -20.08 4.72 4.50
N PRO A 119 -21.37 5.02 4.74
CA PRO A 119 -22.44 4.17 4.24
C PRO A 119 -22.38 4.11 2.71
N LEU A 120 -22.87 3.02 2.14
CA LEU A 120 -22.90 2.80 0.69
C LEU A 120 -24.32 2.57 0.21
N ASP A 121 -24.62 3.06 -0.99
CA ASP A 121 -25.83 2.73 -1.74
C ASP A 121 -25.44 1.98 -3.01
N ILE A 122 -25.53 0.66 -2.96
CA ILE A 122 -24.99 -0.25 -3.99
C ILE A 122 -26.09 -0.62 -4.97
N HIS A 123 -25.84 -0.39 -6.26
CA HIS A 123 -26.69 -0.75 -7.39
C HIS A 123 -25.84 -1.32 -8.53
N VAL A 124 -25.40 -2.58 -8.38
CA VAL A 124 -24.51 -3.23 -9.36
C VAL A 124 -25.16 -4.43 -10.05
N THR A 125 -24.81 -4.62 -11.32
CA THR A 125 -25.29 -5.73 -12.16
C THR A 125 -24.13 -6.43 -12.87
N ASN A 126 -24.40 -7.58 -13.48
CA ASN A 126 -23.42 -8.40 -14.19
C ASN A 126 -22.24 -8.86 -13.32
N LEU A 127 -22.51 -9.11 -12.03
CA LEU A 127 -21.58 -9.85 -11.17
C LEU A 127 -21.37 -11.25 -11.75
N ALA A 128 -20.17 -11.79 -11.56
CA ALA A 128 -19.96 -13.23 -11.62
C ALA A 128 -20.84 -13.90 -10.54
N PRO A 129 -21.30 -15.14 -10.75
CA PRO A 129 -22.12 -15.85 -9.78
C PRO A 129 -21.54 -15.76 -8.37
N TRP A 130 -22.30 -15.17 -7.44
CA TRP A 130 -21.82 -14.94 -6.08
C TRP A 130 -21.50 -16.26 -5.37
N MET A 131 -20.34 -16.33 -4.73
CA MET A 131 -19.95 -17.46 -3.89
C MET A 131 -19.98 -17.03 -2.42
N PRO A 132 -20.86 -17.59 -1.59
CA PRO A 132 -20.89 -17.26 -0.17
C PRO A 132 -19.58 -17.63 0.52
N TYR A 133 -19.21 -16.86 1.54
CA TYR A 133 -18.12 -17.20 2.45
C TYR A 133 -18.33 -18.60 3.04
N GLN A 134 -17.30 -19.44 3.01
CA GLN A 134 -17.30 -20.76 3.65
C GLN A 134 -16.34 -20.82 4.84
N ALA A 135 -15.11 -20.33 4.65
CA ALA A 135 -14.04 -20.36 5.65
C ALA A 135 -13.00 -19.27 5.37
N SER A 136 -12.04 -19.07 6.28
CA SER A 136 -10.98 -18.07 6.09
C SER A 136 -10.06 -18.39 4.89
N THR A 137 -9.88 -19.67 4.58
CA THR A 137 -9.19 -20.15 3.38
C THR A 137 -10.11 -20.21 2.16
N GLU A 138 -11.41 -20.00 2.37
CA GLU A 138 -12.44 -20.01 1.34
C GLU A 138 -13.38 -18.79 1.47
N PRO A 139 -12.85 -17.55 1.33
CA PRO A 139 -13.59 -16.35 1.66
C PRO A 139 -14.76 -16.05 0.71
N GLY A 140 -14.85 -16.75 -0.43
CA GLY A 140 -15.93 -16.57 -1.40
C GLY A 140 -15.77 -15.30 -2.25
N SER A 141 -16.90 -14.70 -2.62
CA SER A 141 -16.98 -13.43 -3.34
C SER A 141 -16.97 -12.24 -2.39
N SER A 142 -16.35 -11.14 -2.82
CA SER A 142 -16.41 -9.86 -2.12
C SER A 142 -16.43 -8.71 -3.13
N LEU A 143 -16.78 -7.52 -2.65
CA LEU A 143 -16.66 -6.28 -3.42
C LEU A 143 -15.51 -5.45 -2.86
N GLN A 144 -14.81 -4.77 -3.76
CA GLN A 144 -13.75 -3.83 -3.44
C GLN A 144 -14.00 -2.52 -4.18
N LEU A 145 -13.76 -1.40 -3.50
CA LEU A 145 -13.64 -0.09 -4.11
C LEU A 145 -12.17 0.29 -4.24
N ALA A 146 -11.78 0.78 -5.41
CA ALA A 146 -10.42 1.25 -5.65
C ALA A 146 -10.40 2.54 -6.47
N SER A 147 -9.49 3.46 -6.16
CA SER A 147 -9.21 4.66 -6.94
C SER A 147 -7.71 4.90 -7.02
N GLY A 148 -7.20 4.98 -8.26
CA GLY A 148 -5.82 5.38 -8.53
C GLY A 148 -5.62 6.91 -8.52
N GLN A 149 -6.69 7.69 -8.31
CA GLN A 149 -6.65 9.15 -8.30
C GLN A 149 -6.61 9.72 -6.88
N VAL A 150 -7.17 9.02 -5.89
CA VAL A 150 -7.28 9.54 -4.51
C VAL A 150 -6.84 8.54 -3.43
N ASN A 151 -5.92 7.63 -3.77
CA ASN A 151 -5.41 6.57 -2.89
C ASN A 151 -6.50 5.82 -2.11
N LEU A 152 -7.46 5.22 -2.81
CA LEU A 152 -8.47 4.39 -2.18
C LEU A 152 -8.29 2.95 -2.63
N ALA A 153 -8.22 2.00 -1.69
CA ALA A 153 -8.33 0.58 -1.96
C ALA A 153 -8.89 -0.11 -0.72
N THR A 154 -10.15 -0.55 -0.75
CA THR A 154 -10.80 -1.16 0.41
C THR A 154 -11.83 -2.20 0.03
N LEU A 155 -11.94 -3.25 0.85
CA LEU A 155 -13.02 -4.22 0.76
C LEU A 155 -14.29 -3.63 1.39
N LEU A 156 -15.43 -3.94 0.80
CA LEU A 156 -16.72 -3.53 1.34
C LEU A 156 -17.19 -4.49 2.41
N THR A 157 -17.76 -3.94 3.48
CA THR A 157 -18.52 -4.72 4.46
C THR A 157 -19.98 -4.73 4.00
N LEU A 158 -20.52 -5.93 3.75
CA LEU A 158 -21.94 -6.14 3.51
C LEU A 158 -22.56 -6.67 4.80
N TYR A 159 -23.68 -6.07 5.23
CA TYR A 159 -24.42 -6.47 6.43
C TYR A 159 -25.58 -7.42 6.14
N GLU A 160 -25.72 -7.81 4.88
CA GLU A 160 -26.68 -8.81 4.41
C GLU A 160 -25.97 -9.97 3.72
N ASP A 161 -26.59 -11.14 3.80
CA ASP A 161 -26.14 -12.30 3.03
C ASP A 161 -26.53 -12.14 1.56
N VAL A 162 -25.57 -12.33 0.66
CA VAL A 162 -25.83 -12.37 -0.79
C VAL A 162 -26.01 -13.84 -1.21
N PRO A 163 -27.19 -14.24 -1.69
CA PRO A 163 -27.48 -15.59 -2.18
C PRO A 163 -26.44 -16.14 -3.18
N ALA A 164 -26.14 -17.43 -3.05
CA ALA A 164 -25.28 -18.13 -3.99
C ALA A 164 -25.81 -18.01 -5.44
N GLY A 165 -24.91 -17.71 -6.37
CA GLY A 165 -25.23 -17.57 -7.79
C GLY A 165 -25.86 -16.24 -8.18
N GLN A 166 -26.09 -15.33 -7.24
CA GLN A 166 -26.62 -13.99 -7.52
C GLN A 166 -25.66 -13.20 -8.43
N THR A 167 -26.22 -12.50 -9.41
CA THR A 167 -25.45 -11.76 -10.44
C THR A 167 -25.73 -10.25 -10.46
N SER A 168 -26.46 -9.75 -9.46
CA SER A 168 -26.77 -8.33 -9.24
C SER A 168 -26.92 -8.06 -7.76
N LEU A 169 -26.55 -6.89 -7.27
CA LEU A 169 -26.70 -6.50 -5.87
C LEU A 169 -27.30 -5.10 -5.79
N VAL A 170 -28.40 -4.98 -5.05
CA VAL A 170 -29.08 -3.71 -4.76
C VAL A 170 -29.30 -3.64 -3.25
N THR A 171 -28.51 -2.82 -2.56
CA THR A 171 -28.57 -2.73 -1.10
C THR A 171 -27.99 -1.43 -0.57
N ASN A 172 -28.53 -0.99 0.57
CA ASN A 172 -27.98 0.07 1.40
C ASN A 172 -27.42 -0.46 2.74
N GLN A 173 -27.38 -1.78 2.92
CA GLN A 173 -26.83 -2.46 4.08
C GLN A 173 -25.34 -2.75 3.85
N ALA A 174 -24.58 -1.70 3.55
CA ALA A 174 -23.16 -1.81 3.23
C ALA A 174 -22.39 -0.57 3.69
N GLU A 175 -21.11 -0.77 3.98
CA GLU A 175 -20.20 0.32 4.32
C GLU A 175 -18.84 0.14 3.66
N LEU A 176 -18.20 1.29 3.41
CA LEU A 176 -16.78 1.39 3.19
C LEU A 176 -16.11 1.64 4.54
N TRP A 177 -15.02 0.92 4.80
CA TRP A 177 -14.14 1.12 5.93
C TRP A 177 -12.72 1.42 5.45
N ASN A 178 -12.16 2.58 5.79
CA ASN A 178 -10.76 2.89 5.50
C ASN A 178 -9.89 2.62 6.73
N THR A 179 -9.05 1.58 6.66
CA THR A 179 -8.12 1.21 7.75
C THR A 179 -6.91 2.14 7.85
N THR A 180 -6.67 2.94 6.82
CA THR A 180 -5.43 3.71 6.64
C THR A 180 -5.55 5.14 7.15
N GLY A 181 -6.76 5.55 7.56
CA GLY A 181 -7.06 6.89 8.06
C GLY A 181 -8.34 7.44 7.43
N GLY A 182 -8.34 8.74 7.18
CA GLY A 182 -9.48 9.45 6.62
C GLY A 182 -9.89 8.95 5.23
N THR A 183 -11.16 9.09 4.88
CA THR A 183 -11.67 8.72 3.54
C THR A 183 -11.43 9.87 2.57
N PRO A 184 -10.90 9.63 1.35
CA PRO A 184 -10.63 10.70 0.40
C PRO A 184 -11.91 11.40 -0.09
N ILE A 185 -11.79 12.70 -0.32
CA ILE A 185 -12.79 13.50 -1.03
C ILE A 185 -12.59 13.29 -2.53
N PHE A 186 -13.66 12.89 -3.23
CA PHE A 186 -13.66 12.79 -4.68
C PHE A 186 -14.06 14.13 -5.29
N GLU A 187 -13.29 14.58 -6.27
CA GLU A 187 -13.52 15.82 -7.01
C GLU A 187 -13.67 15.50 -8.52
N ALA A 188 -14.89 15.59 -9.04
CA ALA A 188 -15.20 15.28 -10.44
C ALA A 188 -14.36 16.14 -11.41
N ALA A 189 -14.14 17.41 -11.04
CA ALA A 189 -13.36 18.37 -11.83
C ALA A 189 -11.89 17.98 -11.97
N LYS A 190 -11.35 17.18 -11.04
CA LYS A 190 -9.98 16.64 -11.10
C LYS A 190 -9.91 15.26 -11.74
N GLY A 191 -11.07 14.73 -12.17
CA GLY A 191 -11.17 13.44 -12.83
C GLY A 191 -11.08 12.26 -11.87
N ASP A 192 -11.42 12.46 -10.59
CA ASP A 192 -11.41 11.39 -9.59
C ASP A 192 -12.49 10.36 -9.91
N ARG A 193 -12.09 9.10 -10.01
CA ARG A 193 -12.95 7.98 -10.41
C ARG A 193 -12.80 6.82 -9.45
N LEU A 194 -13.77 5.92 -9.49
CA LEU A 194 -13.84 4.76 -8.62
C LEU A 194 -14.05 3.51 -9.46
N TYR A 195 -13.21 2.50 -9.24
CA TYR A 195 -13.44 1.14 -9.70
C TYR A 195 -14.25 0.39 -8.65
N VAL A 196 -15.29 -0.30 -9.12
CA VAL A 196 -16.03 -1.29 -8.34
C VAL A 196 -15.62 -2.65 -8.85
N ASN A 197 -14.87 -3.38 -8.04
CA ASN A 197 -14.34 -4.69 -8.37
C ASN A 197 -15.13 -5.76 -7.63
N GLN A 198 -15.49 -6.83 -8.32
CA GLN A 198 -15.84 -8.07 -7.67
C GLN A 198 -14.60 -8.95 -7.59
N LEU A 199 -14.22 -9.30 -6.37
CA LEU A 199 -13.22 -10.33 -6.13
C LEU A 199 -13.93 -11.67 -6.02
N SER A 200 -13.28 -12.69 -6.55
CA SER A 200 -13.72 -14.07 -6.41
C SER A 200 -12.51 -14.95 -6.15
N GLN A 201 -12.74 -15.97 -5.33
CA GLN A 201 -11.79 -17.04 -5.17
C GLN A 201 -11.71 -17.90 -6.43
N LEU A 202 -10.50 -18.33 -6.76
CA LEU A 202 -10.19 -19.27 -7.83
C LEU A 202 -9.35 -20.40 -7.26
N ASP A 203 -9.68 -21.63 -7.68
CA ASP A 203 -8.89 -22.83 -7.41
C ASP A 203 -7.57 -22.76 -8.18
N ALA A 204 -6.47 -22.99 -7.48
CA ALA A 204 -5.11 -23.07 -8.01
C ALA A 204 -4.46 -24.44 -7.74
N GLY A 205 -5.25 -25.46 -7.43
CA GLY A 205 -4.83 -26.84 -7.25
C GLY A 205 -4.44 -27.15 -5.81
N THR A 206 -3.33 -27.86 -5.61
CA THR A 206 -2.87 -28.29 -4.29
C THR A 206 -1.41 -27.92 -4.03
N LEU A 207 -1.12 -27.55 -2.79
CA LEU A 207 0.24 -27.43 -2.26
C LEU A 207 0.95 -28.80 -2.25
N PRO A 208 2.30 -28.84 -2.14
CA PRO A 208 3.07 -30.08 -2.10
C PRO A 208 2.69 -31.04 -0.95
N ASP A 209 2.09 -30.53 0.13
CA ASP A 209 1.59 -31.31 1.26
C ASP A 209 0.15 -31.83 1.05
N GLY A 210 -0.45 -31.55 -0.10
CA GLY A 210 -1.82 -31.93 -0.46
C GLY A 210 -2.90 -30.94 0.00
N GLY A 211 -2.54 -29.84 0.69
CA GLY A 211 -3.49 -28.79 1.05
C GLY A 211 -4.03 -28.05 -0.17
N ALA A 212 -5.27 -27.57 -0.12
CA ALA A 212 -5.85 -26.78 -1.20
C ALA A 212 -5.10 -25.46 -1.39
N LEU A 213 -4.85 -25.07 -2.63
CA LEU A 213 -4.29 -23.79 -3.01
C LEU A 213 -5.36 -22.97 -3.72
N ALA A 214 -5.69 -21.82 -3.18
CA ALA A 214 -6.62 -20.88 -3.80
C ALA A 214 -6.09 -19.46 -3.69
N TYR A 215 -6.57 -18.59 -4.57
CA TYR A 215 -6.28 -17.17 -4.55
C TYR A 215 -7.55 -16.38 -4.83
N SER A 216 -7.60 -15.13 -4.40
CA SER A 216 -8.66 -14.19 -4.79
C SER A 216 -8.13 -13.24 -5.84
N THR A 217 -8.92 -13.00 -6.89
CA THR A 217 -8.60 -12.02 -7.94
C THR A 217 -9.85 -11.25 -8.35
N VAL A 218 -9.65 -10.11 -9.00
CA VAL A 218 -10.74 -9.36 -9.62
C VAL A 218 -11.27 -10.13 -10.82
N VAL A 219 -12.52 -10.58 -10.78
CA VAL A 219 -13.16 -11.32 -11.89
C VAL A 219 -14.06 -10.43 -12.74
N ARG A 220 -14.60 -9.37 -12.13
CA ARG A 220 -15.47 -8.39 -12.77
C ARG A 220 -15.14 -7.01 -12.25
N SER A 221 -15.22 -5.99 -13.10
CA SER A 221 -14.98 -4.61 -12.71
C SER A 221 -15.84 -3.65 -13.51
N VAL A 222 -16.15 -2.50 -12.92
CA VAL A 222 -16.69 -1.32 -13.61
C VAL A 222 -15.96 -0.09 -13.12
N GLU A 223 -15.59 0.79 -14.04
CA GLU A 223 -15.10 2.13 -13.73
C GLU A 223 -16.30 3.08 -13.72
N MET A 224 -16.53 3.74 -12.60
CA MET A 224 -17.54 4.78 -12.50
C MET A 224 -17.05 6.07 -13.19
N PRO A 225 -17.95 6.88 -13.77
CA PRO A 225 -17.59 8.22 -14.24
C PRO A 225 -17.08 9.06 -13.07
N ALA A 226 -16.38 10.16 -13.36
CA ALA A 226 -15.92 11.05 -12.31
C ALA A 226 -17.10 11.69 -11.55
N PHE A 227 -16.98 11.84 -10.24
CA PHE A 227 -18.04 12.32 -9.36
C PHE A 227 -17.49 13.10 -8.17
N ASP A 228 -18.33 13.94 -7.57
CA ASP A 228 -18.01 14.64 -6.33
C ASP A 228 -18.56 13.83 -5.15
N TYR A 229 -17.72 13.61 -4.13
CA TYR A 229 -18.15 12.96 -2.91
C TYR A 229 -17.32 13.43 -1.72
N THR A 230 -18.00 13.87 -0.66
CA THR A 230 -17.37 14.25 0.61
C THR A 230 -17.91 13.32 1.69
N PRO A 231 -17.09 12.41 2.23
CA PRO A 231 -17.51 11.54 3.33
C PRO A 231 -17.86 12.36 4.57
N ASP A 232 -19.09 12.20 5.08
CA ASP A 232 -19.61 12.87 6.29
C ASP A 232 -20.15 11.87 7.33
N GLY A 233 -19.91 10.57 7.10
CA GLY A 233 -20.36 9.47 7.96
C GLY A 233 -21.86 9.14 7.86
N MET A 234 -22.64 9.89 7.08
CA MET A 234 -24.10 9.76 7.02
C MET A 234 -24.65 9.63 5.59
N THR A 235 -24.14 10.42 4.66
CA THR A 235 -24.53 10.43 3.26
C THR A 235 -23.95 9.21 2.55
N PRO A 236 -24.78 8.33 1.96
CA PRO A 236 -24.26 7.16 1.27
C PRO A 236 -23.45 7.53 0.02
N LEU A 237 -22.30 6.88 -0.16
CA LEU A 237 -21.58 6.89 -1.43
C LEU A 237 -22.36 6.03 -2.45
N PRO A 238 -22.85 6.62 -3.57
CA PRO A 238 -23.52 5.83 -4.59
C PRO A 238 -22.52 4.94 -5.35
N VAL A 239 -22.75 3.63 -5.34
CA VAL A 239 -21.91 2.63 -6.02
C VAL A 239 -22.76 1.95 -7.09
N THR A 240 -22.74 2.48 -8.32
CA THR A 240 -23.62 2.01 -9.41
C THR A 240 -22.83 1.60 -10.64
N GLY A 241 -23.20 0.48 -11.26
CA GLY A 241 -22.63 0.11 -12.56
C GLY A 241 -22.92 -1.32 -13.02
N ALA A 242 -22.63 -1.60 -14.28
CA ALA A 242 -22.70 -2.95 -14.86
C ALA A 242 -21.29 -3.49 -15.05
N LEU A 243 -20.89 -4.45 -14.21
CA LEU A 243 -19.53 -4.96 -14.22
C LEU A 243 -19.25 -5.81 -15.45
N GLN A 244 -18.03 -5.68 -15.97
CA GLN A 244 -17.54 -6.42 -17.13
C GLN A 244 -16.47 -7.43 -16.72
N PRO A 245 -16.33 -8.57 -17.42
CA PRO A 245 -15.21 -9.48 -17.24
C PRO A 245 -13.87 -8.75 -17.36
N VAL A 246 -12.96 -9.03 -16.42
CA VAL A 246 -11.60 -8.46 -16.46
C VAL A 246 -10.65 -9.50 -17.07
N PRO A 247 -9.83 -9.13 -18.07
CA PRO A 247 -8.79 -10.01 -18.59
C PRO A 247 -7.85 -10.48 -17.48
N GLN A 248 -7.69 -11.80 -17.35
CA GLN A 248 -6.77 -12.39 -16.39
C GLN A 248 -5.43 -12.68 -17.07
N THR A 249 -4.33 -12.43 -16.36
CA THR A 249 -2.99 -12.83 -16.80
C THR A 249 -2.35 -13.69 -15.72
N ALA A 250 -1.88 -14.86 -16.11
CA ALA A 250 -1.12 -15.71 -15.21
C ALA A 250 0.35 -15.27 -15.18
N PHE A 251 0.96 -15.35 -14.00
CA PHE A 251 2.40 -15.20 -13.82
C PHE A 251 2.90 -16.25 -12.84
N THR A 252 4.21 -16.50 -12.86
CA THR A 252 4.85 -17.45 -11.96
C THR A 252 5.54 -16.71 -10.82
N LEU A 253 5.32 -17.19 -9.60
CA LEU A 253 5.97 -16.70 -8.39
C LEU A 253 6.76 -17.84 -7.73
N ASP A 254 8.06 -17.64 -7.48
CA ASP A 254 8.84 -18.50 -6.58
C ASP A 254 8.63 -18.02 -5.14
N TRP A 255 7.68 -18.65 -4.43
CA TRP A 255 7.38 -18.29 -3.04
C TRP A 255 8.05 -19.25 -2.05
N ARG A 256 9.21 -18.84 -1.51
CA ARG A 256 10.04 -19.65 -0.60
C ARG A 256 9.56 -19.62 0.85
N LEU A 257 8.31 -20.04 1.08
CA LEU A 257 7.65 -20.00 2.39
C LEU A 257 8.44 -20.69 3.52
N SER A 258 9.09 -21.81 3.23
CA SER A 258 9.85 -22.59 4.21
C SER A 258 11.12 -21.89 4.73
N ALA A 259 11.63 -20.87 4.04
CA ALA A 259 12.82 -20.14 4.47
C ALA A 259 12.53 -19.13 5.58
N TYR A 260 11.31 -18.60 5.66
CA TYR A 260 10.96 -17.49 6.55
C TYR A 260 10.96 -17.83 8.05
N PRO A 261 10.45 -19.00 8.51
CA PRO A 261 10.47 -19.33 9.93
C PRO A 261 11.86 -19.30 10.57
N GLY A 262 12.90 -19.66 9.81
CA GLY A 262 14.29 -19.63 10.28
C GLY A 262 14.82 -18.23 10.59
N HIS A 263 14.20 -17.18 10.06
CA HIS A 263 14.58 -15.79 10.30
C HIS A 263 13.89 -15.17 11.52
N ALA A 264 12.80 -15.76 12.03
CA ALA A 264 12.04 -15.19 13.15
C ALA A 264 12.91 -14.97 14.40
N SER A 265 13.74 -15.95 14.76
CA SER A 265 14.64 -15.88 15.92
C SER A 265 15.80 -14.91 15.73
N ALA A 266 16.15 -14.57 14.47
CA ALA A 266 17.14 -13.55 14.16
C ALA A 266 16.59 -12.13 14.41
N VAL A 267 15.27 -11.96 14.39
CA VAL A 267 14.59 -10.68 14.72
C VAL A 267 14.32 -10.58 16.22
N HIS A 268 13.71 -11.59 16.84
CA HIS A 268 13.45 -11.61 18.28
C HIS A 268 13.32 -13.05 18.82
N PRO A 269 13.88 -13.39 20.00
CA PRO A 269 13.84 -14.75 20.55
C PRO A 269 12.44 -15.33 20.81
N THR A 270 11.44 -14.47 20.97
CA THR A 270 10.03 -14.87 21.18
C THR A 270 9.15 -14.69 19.95
N ALA A 271 9.71 -14.32 18.80
CA ALA A 271 8.93 -14.16 17.57
C ALA A 271 8.41 -15.53 17.09
N THR A 272 7.11 -15.59 16.81
CA THR A 272 6.46 -16.75 16.21
C THR A 272 5.98 -16.37 14.81
N PRO A 273 6.24 -17.19 13.77
CA PRO A 273 5.69 -16.94 12.44
C PRO A 273 4.16 -16.86 12.47
N TYR A 274 3.59 -15.98 11.65
CA TYR A 274 2.15 -15.89 11.41
C TYR A 274 1.79 -16.42 10.01
N ALA A 275 0.51 -16.38 9.64
CA ALA A 275 0.03 -16.79 8.32
C ALA A 275 0.73 -15.97 7.22
N PRO A 276 1.46 -16.61 6.29
CA PRO A 276 2.09 -15.89 5.20
C PRO A 276 1.03 -15.41 4.22
N THR A 277 1.07 -14.13 3.88
CA THR A 277 0.17 -13.52 2.89
C THR A 277 1.00 -12.92 1.75
N PHE A 278 0.42 -12.94 0.56
CA PHE A 278 0.98 -12.31 -0.63
C PHE A 278 -0.16 -11.62 -1.37
N TYR A 279 0.05 -10.36 -1.71
CA TYR A 279 -0.92 -9.53 -2.41
C TYR A 279 -0.31 -8.99 -3.69
N VAL A 280 -1.11 -8.95 -4.75
CA VAL A 280 -0.77 -8.27 -6.00
C VAL A 280 -1.70 -7.07 -6.12
N TYR A 281 -1.12 -5.88 -6.16
CA TYR A 281 -1.88 -4.65 -6.39
C TYR A 281 -1.63 -4.15 -7.81
N PRO A 282 -2.69 -3.79 -8.57
CA PRO A 282 -2.50 -3.04 -9.79
C PRO A 282 -1.96 -1.65 -9.42
N SER A 283 -0.82 -1.28 -10.00
CA SER A 283 -0.22 0.06 -9.87
C SER A 283 -0.18 0.74 -11.23
N ALA A 284 -0.50 2.03 -11.27
CA ALA A 284 -0.21 2.84 -12.44
C ALA A 284 1.32 2.85 -12.63
N TYR A 285 1.78 2.61 -13.86
CA TYR A 285 3.21 2.59 -14.26
C TYR A 285 4.03 1.32 -14.02
N GLY A 286 3.44 0.23 -13.52
CA GLY A 286 4.11 -1.08 -13.45
C GLY A 286 5.41 -1.10 -12.63
N LEU A 287 6.19 -2.19 -12.74
CA LEU A 287 7.38 -2.43 -11.90
C LEU A 287 8.58 -1.50 -12.19
N SER A 288 8.56 -0.71 -13.27
CA SER A 288 9.68 0.17 -13.64
C SER A 288 9.83 1.38 -12.72
N HIS A 289 8.86 1.65 -11.84
CA HIS A 289 8.83 2.83 -10.98
C HIS A 289 8.85 2.47 -9.48
N GLY A 290 9.35 1.28 -9.16
CA GLY A 290 9.42 0.77 -7.79
C GLY A 290 8.13 0.09 -7.33
N TRP A 291 8.09 -0.26 -6.04
CA TRP A 291 6.91 -0.83 -5.41
C TRP A 291 6.10 0.29 -4.78
N ALA A 292 4.84 0.45 -5.15
CA ALA A 292 3.90 1.28 -4.40
C ALA A 292 3.46 0.48 -3.17
N VAL A 293 3.58 1.07 -1.98
CA VAL A 293 3.10 0.44 -0.76
C VAL A 293 1.63 0.83 -0.60
N SER A 294 0.74 -0.14 -0.79
CA SER A 294 -0.66 -0.01 -0.35
C SER A 294 -0.73 -0.41 1.11
N TYR A 295 -1.30 0.44 1.95
CA TYR A 295 -1.70 0.02 3.29
C TYR A 295 -2.97 -0.83 3.16
N THR A 296 -3.02 -1.95 3.88
CA THR A 296 -4.23 -2.74 4.14
C THR A 296 -4.35 -2.97 5.63
#